data_AF-A0A9D5F013-F1
#
_entry.id   AF-A0A9D5F013-F1
#
_cell.length_a   1.000
_cell.length_b   1.000
_cell.length_c   1.000
_cell.angle_alpha   90.00
_cell.angle_beta   90.00
_cell.angle_gamma   90.00
#
_symmetry.space_group_name_H-M   'P 1'
#
loop_
_entity.id
_entity.type
_entity.pdbx_description
1 polymer ?
#
loop_
_entity_poly.entity_id
_entity_poly.type
_entity_poly.pdbx_seq_one_letter_code
_entity_poly.pdbx_strand_id
1 'polypeptide(L)'
;WGSHTWLAAEASPIGIDAVRKASVTAIAALDEGFFRVRFDRCTPKEKKYLRAMAELGEGPHRSGDIATCLNEKVSSLAPTRSSLITKGMVWSPTHGDTAFTVPMFAAFMKRIVPVME
;
A
#
# COMPACT_ATOMS: atom_id res chain seq x y z
N TRP A 1 -13.46 -9.43 -0.66
CA TRP A 1 -14.78 -9.10 -0.08
C TRP A 1 -15.85 -10.12 -0.39
N GLY A 2 -16.28 -10.33 -1.65
CA GLY A 2 -17.44 -11.19 -1.97
C GLY A 2 -17.51 -12.55 -1.23
N SER A 3 -16.46 -13.36 -1.26
CA SER A 3 -16.40 -14.65 -0.55
C SER A 3 -16.53 -14.51 0.97
N HIS A 4 -15.83 -13.55 1.57
CA HIS A 4 -15.90 -13.26 3.01
C HIS A 4 -17.29 -12.77 3.41
N THR A 5 -17.91 -11.92 2.58
CA THR A 5 -19.26 -11.42 2.82
C THR A 5 -20.29 -12.54 2.75
N TRP A 6 -20.15 -13.45 1.79
CA TRP A 6 -20.98 -14.64 1.68
C TRP A 6 -20.89 -15.52 2.93
N LEU A 7 -19.67 -15.79 3.41
CA LEU A 7 -19.43 -16.61 4.60
C LEU A 7 -19.90 -15.94 5.91
N ALA A 8 -19.90 -14.61 5.97
CA ALA A 8 -20.32 -13.85 7.15
C ALA A 8 -21.84 -13.60 7.22
N ALA A 9 -22.58 -13.85 6.14
CA ALA A 9 -24.01 -13.63 6.09
C ALA A 9 -24.78 -14.79 6.75
N GLU A 10 -25.72 -14.46 7.63
CA GLU A 10 -26.56 -15.44 8.31
C GLU A 10 -27.81 -15.82 7.49
N ALA A 11 -28.27 -14.90 6.63
CA ALA A 11 -29.43 -15.10 5.76
C ALA A 11 -29.35 -14.21 4.51
N SER A 12 -30.26 -14.48 3.56
CA SER A 12 -30.51 -13.63 2.38
C SER A 12 -31.70 -12.70 2.66
N PRO A 13 -31.67 -11.42 2.21
CA PRO A 13 -30.58 -10.76 1.47
C PRO A 13 -29.38 -10.43 2.36
N ILE A 14 -28.18 -10.40 1.75
CA ILE A 14 -26.94 -10.04 2.45
C ILE A 14 -26.97 -8.57 2.84
N GLY A 15 -27.05 -8.31 4.15
CA GLY A 15 -27.10 -6.96 4.73
C GLY A 15 -25.74 -6.32 4.98
N ILE A 16 -25.76 -5.03 5.34
CA ILE A 16 -24.55 -4.23 5.61
C ILE A 16 -23.70 -4.77 6.75
N ASP A 17 -24.30 -5.41 7.75
CA ASP A 17 -23.56 -5.96 8.89
C ASP A 17 -22.71 -7.16 8.50
N ALA A 18 -23.17 -7.98 7.54
CA ALA A 18 -22.34 -9.03 6.96
C ALA A 18 -21.13 -8.45 6.23
N VAL A 19 -21.30 -7.35 5.49
CA VAL A 19 -20.20 -6.63 4.81
C VAL A 19 -19.19 -6.05 5.81
N ARG A 20 -19.68 -5.45 6.91
CA ARG A 20 -18.82 -4.91 7.98
C ARG A 20 -18.02 -6.03 8.66
N LYS A 21 -18.67 -7.12 9.08
CA LYS A 21 -18.02 -8.30 9.65
C LYS A 21 -16.96 -8.88 8.68
N ALA A 22 -17.34 -9.04 7.41
CA ALA A 22 -16.45 -9.58 6.37
C ALA A 22 -15.28 -8.66 6.02
N SER A 23 -15.40 -7.34 6.22
CA SER A 23 -14.31 -6.41 5.91
C SER A 23 -13.10 -6.67 6.80
N VAL A 24 -13.31 -7.06 8.07
CA VAL A 24 -12.21 -7.43 8.98
C VAL A 24 -11.43 -8.62 8.44
N THR A 25 -12.12 -9.70 8.07
CA THR A 25 -11.46 -10.93 7.58
C THR A 25 -10.91 -10.78 6.16
N ALA A 26 -11.56 -9.99 5.31
CA ALA A 26 -11.08 -9.71 3.96
C ALA A 26 -9.79 -8.88 3.98
N ILE A 27 -9.69 -7.88 4.85
CA ILE A 27 -8.46 -7.09 5.01
C ILE A 27 -7.34 -7.97 5.55
N ALA A 28 -7.60 -8.79 6.58
CA ALA A 28 -6.60 -9.71 7.11
C ALA A 28 -6.07 -10.67 6.04
N ALA A 29 -6.95 -11.25 5.22
CA ALA A 29 -6.55 -12.14 4.12
C ALA A 29 -5.70 -11.42 3.05
N LEU A 30 -5.99 -10.14 2.75
CA LEU A 30 -5.16 -9.35 1.86
C LEU A 30 -3.80 -9.03 2.46
N ASP A 31 -3.78 -8.69 3.75
CA ASP A 31 -2.56 -8.37 4.49
C ASP A 31 -1.62 -9.58 4.57
N GLU A 32 -2.14 -10.78 4.83
CA GLU A 32 -1.36 -12.02 4.93
C GLU A 32 -0.97 -12.60 3.56
N GLY A 33 -1.80 -12.37 2.53
CA GLY A 33 -1.59 -12.89 1.18
C GLY A 33 -1.04 -11.84 0.22
N PHE A 34 -1.95 -11.23 -0.54
CA PHE A 34 -1.63 -10.43 -1.73
C PHE A 34 -0.69 -9.24 -1.45
N PHE A 35 -0.84 -8.57 -0.31
CA PHE A 35 0.04 -7.46 0.07
C PHE A 35 1.37 -7.96 0.62
N ARG A 36 1.37 -8.97 1.52
CA ARG A 36 2.60 -9.55 2.09
C ARG A 36 3.55 -10.06 1.02
N VAL A 37 3.05 -10.83 0.05
CA VAL A 37 3.89 -11.42 -1.00
C VAL A 37 4.59 -10.35 -1.85
N ARG A 38 3.96 -9.19 -2.07
CA ARG A 38 4.59 -8.06 -2.75
C ARG A 38 5.60 -7.35 -1.85
N PHE A 39 5.20 -7.09 -0.60
CA PHE A 39 6.05 -6.42 0.39
C PHE A 39 7.34 -7.19 0.67
N ASP A 40 7.29 -8.52 0.75
CA ASP A 40 8.45 -9.35 1.06
C ASP A 40 9.49 -9.37 -0.06
N ARG A 41 9.11 -9.01 -1.29
CA ARG A 41 10.03 -8.83 -2.43
C ARG A 41 10.72 -7.46 -2.42
N CYS A 42 10.34 -6.57 -1.52
CA CYS A 42 10.92 -5.24 -1.39
C CYS A 42 12.15 -5.26 -0.47
N THR A 43 13.21 -4.57 -0.88
CA THR A 43 14.39 -4.31 -0.04
C THR A 43 14.04 -3.39 1.12
N PRO A 44 14.86 -3.31 2.19
CA PRO A 44 14.63 -2.36 3.28
C PRO A 44 14.46 -0.91 2.82
N LYS A 45 15.29 -0.44 1.87
CA LYS A 45 15.19 0.92 1.32
C LYS A 45 13.88 1.16 0.55
N GLU A 46 13.44 0.17 -0.21
CA GLU A 46 12.17 0.21 -0.94
C GLU A 46 10.97 0.23 0.02
N LYS A 47 11.02 -0.54 1.10
CA LYS A 47 9.98 -0.54 2.15
C LYS A 47 9.87 0.83 2.82
N LYS A 48 11.01 1.47 3.13
CA LYS A 48 11.03 2.85 3.64
C LYS A 48 10.40 3.85 2.66
N TYR A 49 10.72 3.75 1.38
CA TYR A 49 10.11 4.58 0.33
C TYR A 49 8.60 4.44 0.26
N LEU A 50 8.09 3.20 0.24
CA LEU A 50 6.65 2.93 0.25
C LEU A 50 5.98 3.43 1.55
N ARG A 51 6.69 3.35 2.69
CA ARG A 51 6.15 3.82 3.96
C ARG A 51 6.08 5.35 4.01
N ALA A 52 7.07 6.04 3.45
CA ALA A 52 7.05 7.50 3.30
C ALA A 52 5.89 7.95 2.40
N MET A 53 5.65 7.28 1.27
CA MET A 53 4.46 7.53 0.45
C MET A 53 3.17 7.37 1.27
N ALA A 54 3.05 6.30 2.06
CA ALA A 54 1.86 6.11 2.89
C ALA A 54 1.67 7.23 3.94
N GLU A 55 2.74 7.86 4.41
CA GLU A 55 2.66 8.99 5.35
C GLU A 55 2.05 10.23 4.70
N LEU A 56 2.35 10.48 3.42
CA LEU A 56 1.87 11.63 2.68
C LEU A 56 0.36 11.59 2.36
N GLY A 57 -0.32 10.48 2.62
CA GLY A 57 -1.76 10.34 2.44
C GLY A 57 -2.16 9.75 1.08
N GLU A 58 -3.33 10.14 0.56
CA GLU A 58 -3.83 9.65 -0.72
C GLU A 58 -3.26 10.45 -1.91
N GLY A 59 -3.25 9.80 -3.08
CA GLY A 59 -2.90 10.42 -4.35
C GLY A 59 -1.50 10.08 -4.87
N PRO A 60 -1.15 10.56 -6.06
CA PRO A 60 0.25 10.60 -6.46
C PRO A 60 1.02 11.60 -5.61
N HIS A 61 2.26 11.27 -5.29
CA HIS A 61 3.16 12.12 -4.52
C HIS A 61 4.32 12.61 -5.38
N ARG A 62 4.72 13.87 -5.19
CA ARG A 62 5.92 14.40 -5.84
C ARG A 62 7.15 13.69 -5.28
N SER A 63 8.13 13.41 -6.14
CA SER A 63 9.39 12.81 -5.70
C SER A 63 10.13 13.65 -4.65
N GLY A 64 9.94 14.98 -4.67
CA GLY A 64 10.45 15.90 -3.66
C GLY A 64 9.82 15.73 -2.29
N ASP A 65 8.51 15.49 -2.22
CA ASP A 65 7.80 15.31 -0.95
C ASP A 65 8.22 14.00 -0.29
N ILE A 66 8.36 12.94 -1.09
CA ILE A 66 8.86 11.63 -0.60
C ILE A 66 10.30 11.77 -0.08
N ALA A 67 11.15 12.51 -0.81
CA ALA A 67 12.52 12.77 -0.39
C ALA A 67 12.59 13.58 0.91
N THR A 68 11.74 14.60 1.05
CA THR A 68 11.62 15.41 2.26
C THR A 68 11.17 14.55 3.45
N CYS A 69 10.17 13.68 3.24
CA CYS A 69 9.69 12.75 4.26
C CYS A 69 10.78 11.77 4.75
N LEU A 70 11.72 11.40 3.88
CA LEU A 70 12.84 10.51 4.18
C LEU A 70 14.12 11.23 4.61
N ASN A 71 14.14 12.58 4.60
CA ASN A 71 15.35 13.38 4.77
C ASN A 71 16.52 12.94 3.85
N GLU A 72 16.19 12.58 2.60
CA GLU A 72 17.15 12.17 1.56
C GLU A 72 17.10 13.13 0.36
N LYS A 73 18.09 13.05 -0.53
CA LYS A 73 18.07 13.80 -1.79
C LYS A 73 17.21 13.06 -2.82
N VAL A 74 16.42 13.78 -3.62
CA VAL A 74 15.62 13.17 -4.71
C VAL A 74 16.48 12.28 -5.62
N SER A 75 17.71 12.70 -5.93
CA SER A 75 18.63 11.94 -6.76
C SER A 75 19.10 10.62 -6.12
N SER A 76 19.21 10.53 -4.79
CA SER A 76 19.58 9.27 -4.10
C SER A 76 18.44 8.24 -4.06
N LEU A 77 17.20 8.69 -4.33
CA LEU A 77 16.00 7.86 -4.35
C LEU A 77 15.58 7.44 -5.76
N ALA A 78 16.14 8.03 -6.81
CA ALA A 78 15.81 7.69 -8.19
C ALA A 78 16.00 6.18 -8.52
N PRO A 79 17.10 5.51 -8.11
CA PRO A 79 17.25 4.06 -8.33
C PRO A 79 16.20 3.24 -7.58
N THR A 80 15.86 3.62 -6.34
CA THR A 80 14.83 2.96 -5.53
C THR A 80 13.46 3.07 -6.20
N ARG A 81 13.10 4.26 -6.67
CA ARG A 81 11.87 4.49 -7.43
C ARG A 81 11.80 3.63 -8.69
N SER A 82 12.87 3.60 -9.49
CA SER A 82 12.91 2.78 -10.70
C SER A 82 12.72 1.30 -10.41
N SER A 83 13.39 0.76 -9.37
CA SER A 83 13.22 -0.62 -8.94
C SER A 83 11.79 -0.93 -8.49
N LEU A 84 11.15 -0.01 -7.74
CA LEU A 84 9.75 -0.14 -7.33
C LEU A 84 8.78 -0.14 -8.53
N ILE A 85 9.07 0.66 -9.56
CA ILE A 85 8.29 0.65 -10.81
C ILE A 85 8.45 -0.69 -11.52
N THR A 86 9.67 -1.20 -11.66
CA THR A 86 9.93 -2.52 -12.26
C THR A 86 9.24 -3.65 -11.50
N LYS A 87 9.18 -3.58 -10.17
CA LYS A 87 8.45 -4.54 -9.32
C LYS A 87 6.93 -4.36 -9.34
N GLY A 88 6.42 -3.33 -10.01
CA GLY A 88 5.00 -3.02 -10.07
C GLY A 88 4.41 -2.52 -8.75
N MET A 89 5.24 -2.02 -7.83
CA MET A 89 4.79 -1.47 -6.55
C MET A 89 4.21 -0.07 -6.71
N VAL A 90 4.83 0.71 -7.59
CA VAL A 90 4.44 2.09 -7.89
C VAL A 90 4.45 2.34 -9.39
N TRP A 91 3.81 3.42 -9.81
CA TRP A 91 3.82 3.91 -11.19
C TRP A 91 3.85 5.44 -11.21
N SER A 92 4.13 6.03 -12.38
CA SER A 92 4.27 7.48 -12.58
C SER A 92 3.10 8.00 -13.42
N PRO A 93 2.09 8.68 -12.82
CA PRO A 93 1.00 9.27 -13.61
C PRO A 93 1.42 10.46 -14.44
N THR A 94 2.31 11.29 -13.90
CA THR A 94 2.93 12.41 -14.60
C THR A 94 4.42 12.47 -14.28
N HIS A 95 5.18 13.31 -14.98
CA HIS A 95 6.60 13.47 -14.70
C HIS A 95 6.83 13.99 -13.27
N GLY A 96 7.68 13.29 -12.52
CA GLY A 96 8.02 13.64 -11.13
C GLY A 96 7.06 13.06 -10.07
N ASP A 97 5.93 12.50 -10.49
CA ASP A 97 4.92 11.93 -9.58
C ASP A 97 5.09 10.41 -9.41
N THR A 98 4.64 9.90 -8.27
CA THR A 98 4.66 8.47 -7.94
C THR A 98 3.39 8.10 -7.18
N ALA A 99 2.68 7.06 -7.63
CA ALA A 99 1.48 6.53 -6.98
C ALA A 99 1.60 5.01 -6.76
N PHE A 100 0.93 4.47 -5.74
CA PHE A 100 0.82 3.02 -5.59
C PHE A 100 0.08 2.41 -6.77
N THR A 101 0.56 1.27 -7.26
CA THR A 101 -0.14 0.49 -8.29
C THR A 101 -1.35 -0.25 -7.73
N VAL A 102 -1.27 -0.59 -6.44
CA VAL A 102 -2.29 -1.40 -5.74
C VAL A 102 -3.06 -0.51 -4.77
N PRO A 103 -4.41 -0.42 -4.87
CA PRO A 103 -5.24 0.26 -3.89
C PRO A 103 -5.04 -0.30 -2.48
N MET A 104 -5.25 0.55 -1.47
CA MET A 104 -5.11 0.19 -0.04
C MET A 104 -3.71 -0.20 0.41
N PHE A 105 -2.71 -0.21 -0.48
CA PHE A 105 -1.34 -0.57 -0.11
C PHE A 105 -0.75 0.43 0.90
N ALA A 106 -1.09 1.71 0.81
CA ALA A 106 -0.73 2.71 1.82
C ALA A 106 -1.26 2.33 3.22
N ALA A 107 -2.52 1.91 3.31
CA ALA A 107 -3.11 1.48 4.58
C ALA A 107 -2.45 0.20 5.11
N PHE A 108 -2.11 -0.75 4.22
CA PHE A 108 -1.31 -1.92 4.57
C PHE A 108 0.07 -1.53 5.11
N MET A 109 0.76 -0.57 4.48
CA MET A 109 2.06 -0.08 4.96
C MET A 109 1.96 0.49 6.38
N LYS A 110 0.90 1.26 6.69
CA LYS A 110 0.67 1.79 8.05
C LYS A 110 0.39 0.69 9.09
N ARG A 111 -0.24 -0.42 8.69
CA ARG A 111 -0.48 -1.56 9.59
C ARG A 111 0.79 -2.37 9.87
N ILE A 112 1.61 -2.62 8.84
CA ILE A 112 2.76 -3.52 8.95
C ILE A 112 4.08 -2.82 9.30
N VAL A 113 4.18 -1.52 9.01
CA VAL A 113 5.29 -0.64 9.41
C VAL A 113 4.69 0.57 10.14
N PRO A 114 4.28 0.41 11.42
CA PRO A 114 3.52 1.43 12.13
C PRO A 114 4.33 2.72 12.36
N VAL A 115 5.64 2.60 12.59
CA VAL A 115 6.54 3.72 12.87
C VAL A 115 7.51 3.93 11.70
N MET A 116 7.71 5.18 11.30
CA MET A 116 8.76 5.59 10.37
C MET A 116 10.08 5.78 11.14
N GLU A 117 11.11 5.02 10.78
CA GLU A 117 12.49 5.17 11.28
C GLU A 117 13.39 5.93 10.31
#